data_AF-A0A4Q5P003-F1
#
_entry.id   AF-A0A4Q5P003-F1
#
_cell.length_a   1.000
_cell.length_b   1.000
_cell.length_c   1.000
_cell.angle_alpha   90.00
_cell.angle_beta   90.00
_cell.angle_gamma   90.00
#
_symmetry.space_group_name_H-M   'P 1'
#
loop_
_entity.id
_entity.type
_entity.pdbx_description
1 polymer ?
#
loop_
_entity_poly.entity_id
_entity_poly.type
_entity_poly.pdbx_seq_one_letter_code
_entity_poly.pdbx_strand_id
1 'polypeptide(L)'
;MKFDFNSLPATSPNDAKALVLGGSTPEALRVNGALELALSNASASLPAWRVWQKPKHEPPIKALPKYLKARRVDVSHCPDIHIWPEVMECGEFKAQNTSLQCVPEGWSMEFRLDLAECLTLRHLPHGLRTGSLVLSGCTSLETLPDDLSVYFLDLSGCTGLRSLPQRGEIRMGNLNLSGCIQLESLPAWLGTLSQLDVSGCSLLRSLPEGLCVTSWLEVADSGLTELPLSLRDAPLRFRGVPVSYREVFERESLTPFEVMGETNAERRRVLLELLGYERFIAEANAQTLDADTDPGGERRLLKVELQDDEPLVVLAVFCPSTGHQYTLRVPPQTPTCRHAAAWIAGFDNPNDYAPLKET
;
A
#
# COMPACT_ATOMS: atom_id res chain seq x y z
N MET A 1 2.23 17.79 -35.44
CA MET A 1 3.26 17.06 -36.21
C MET A 1 4.08 16.27 -35.21
N LYS A 2 4.19 14.95 -35.33
CA LYS A 2 5.03 14.15 -34.39
C LYS A 2 6.50 14.40 -34.70
N PHE A 3 7.33 14.59 -33.67
CA PHE A 3 8.78 14.72 -33.82
C PHE A 3 9.38 13.41 -34.34
N ASP A 4 10.19 13.44 -35.39
CA ASP A 4 10.78 12.24 -35.97
C ASP A 4 12.12 11.89 -35.30
N PHE A 5 12.05 11.06 -34.26
CA PHE A 5 13.25 10.56 -33.58
C PHE A 5 14.13 9.67 -34.46
N ASN A 6 13.62 9.08 -35.55
CA ASN A 6 14.43 8.19 -36.39
C ASN A 6 15.50 8.94 -37.19
N SER A 7 15.30 10.24 -37.40
CA SER A 7 16.26 11.15 -38.01
C SER A 7 17.48 11.45 -37.12
N LEU A 8 17.39 11.20 -35.80
CA LEU A 8 18.48 11.45 -34.86
C LEU A 8 19.49 10.29 -34.83
N PRO A 9 20.79 10.58 -34.71
CA PRO A 9 21.81 9.57 -34.42
C PRO A 9 21.53 8.93 -33.05
N ALA A 10 21.73 7.63 -32.96
CA ALA A 10 21.56 6.91 -31.71
C ALA A 10 22.80 7.08 -30.81
N THR A 11 22.61 7.57 -29.59
CA THR A 11 23.64 7.75 -28.57
C THR A 11 23.72 6.51 -27.68
N SER A 12 24.93 6.09 -27.29
CA SER A 12 25.09 4.98 -26.34
C SER A 12 24.54 5.37 -24.95
N PRO A 13 24.09 4.41 -24.12
CA PRO A 13 23.66 4.69 -22.75
C PRO A 13 24.65 5.50 -21.91
N ASN A 14 25.95 5.17 -22.00
CA ASN A 14 27.00 5.84 -21.23
C ASN A 14 27.22 7.29 -21.69
N ASP A 15 27.25 7.52 -23.01
CA ASP A 15 27.42 8.86 -23.56
C ASP A 15 26.19 9.73 -23.26
N ALA A 16 24.98 9.17 -23.37
CA ALA A 16 23.74 9.85 -23.03
C ALA A 16 23.72 10.26 -21.55
N LYS A 17 24.11 9.36 -20.65
CA LYS A 17 24.24 9.66 -19.22
C LYS A 17 25.26 10.79 -18.98
N ALA A 18 26.42 10.73 -19.62
CA ALA A 18 27.45 11.77 -19.51
C ALA A 18 26.96 13.14 -20.01
N LEU A 19 26.21 13.18 -21.12
CA LEU A 19 25.63 14.43 -21.65
C LEU A 19 24.60 15.05 -20.70
N VAL A 20 23.78 14.23 -20.04
CA VAL A 20 22.79 14.71 -19.06
C VAL A 20 23.47 15.21 -17.79
N LEU A 21 24.36 14.41 -17.20
CA LEU A 21 25.07 14.76 -15.97
C LEU A 21 26.02 15.95 -16.15
N GLY A 22 26.62 16.09 -17.35
CA GLY A 22 27.54 17.18 -17.68
C GLY A 22 26.84 18.51 -18.02
N GLY A 23 25.51 18.55 -18.12
CA GLY A 23 24.76 19.75 -18.48
C GLY A 23 24.89 20.18 -19.95
N SER A 24 25.53 19.36 -20.78
CA SER A 24 25.72 19.59 -22.23
C SER A 24 24.68 18.83 -23.06
N THR A 25 23.47 18.67 -22.53
CA THR A 25 22.44 17.85 -23.16
C THR A 25 21.88 18.54 -24.41
N PRO A 26 21.84 17.88 -25.58
CA PRO A 26 21.22 18.45 -26.77
C PRO A 26 19.71 18.64 -26.57
N GLU A 27 19.06 19.47 -27.39
CA GLU A 27 17.60 19.66 -27.36
C GLU A 27 16.85 18.33 -27.58
N ALA A 28 17.39 17.47 -28.45
CA ALA A 28 16.83 16.16 -28.76
C ALA A 28 17.86 15.05 -28.55
N LEU A 29 17.48 13.98 -27.87
CA LEU A 29 18.34 12.85 -27.52
C LEU A 29 17.65 11.52 -27.81
N ARG A 30 18.29 10.69 -28.63
CA ARG A 30 17.88 9.30 -28.88
C ARG A 30 18.90 8.34 -28.29
N VAL A 31 18.51 7.61 -27.25
CA VAL A 31 19.37 6.65 -26.55
C VAL A 31 19.12 5.24 -27.07
N ASN A 32 20.20 4.54 -27.44
CA ASN A 32 20.15 3.13 -27.82
C ASN A 32 20.12 2.22 -26.59
N GLY A 33 19.01 2.22 -25.87
CA GLY A 33 18.84 1.39 -24.68
C GLY A 33 18.27 2.18 -23.50
N ALA A 34 18.83 1.92 -22.31
CA ALA A 34 18.38 2.52 -21.07
C ALA A 34 19.18 3.78 -20.72
N LEU A 35 18.50 4.83 -20.28
CA LEU A 35 19.10 6.02 -19.69
C LEU A 35 18.90 5.96 -18.18
N GLU A 36 19.88 5.38 -17.48
CA GLU A 36 19.85 5.18 -16.02
C GLU A 36 20.55 6.35 -15.31
N LEU A 37 19.74 7.32 -14.91
CA LEU A 37 20.13 8.56 -14.26
C LEU A 37 19.85 8.54 -12.76
N ALA A 38 19.02 7.59 -12.30
CA ALA A 38 18.86 7.29 -10.90
C ALA A 38 20.24 7.05 -10.28
N LEU A 39 20.49 7.74 -9.16
CA LEU A 39 21.70 7.57 -8.37
C LEU A 39 21.79 6.09 -7.98
N SER A 40 22.88 5.42 -8.38
CA SER A 40 23.02 3.97 -8.23
C SER A 40 22.85 3.56 -6.78
N ASN A 41 21.66 3.03 -6.45
CA ASN A 41 21.30 2.06 -5.40
C ASN A 41 19.77 2.02 -5.11
N ALA A 42 18.90 2.41 -6.05
CA ALA A 42 17.44 2.33 -5.88
C ALA A 42 16.84 0.91 -6.08
N SER A 43 17.65 -0.14 -6.21
CA SER A 43 17.14 -1.50 -6.46
C SER A 43 16.93 -2.35 -5.19
N ALA A 44 16.99 -1.76 -3.99
CA ALA A 44 16.60 -2.45 -2.77
C ALA A 44 15.41 -1.70 -2.14
N SER A 45 14.28 -2.38 -1.99
CA SER A 45 13.22 -2.00 -1.07
C SER A 45 13.85 -1.74 0.31
N LEU A 46 14.14 -0.48 0.61
CA LEU A 46 14.59 -0.09 1.95
C LEU A 46 13.36 -0.10 2.86
N PRO A 47 13.41 -0.73 4.04
CA PRO A 47 12.32 -0.64 5.00
C PRO A 47 12.09 0.83 5.41
N ALA A 48 10.83 1.17 5.72
CA ALA A 48 10.33 2.54 5.89
C ALA A 48 11.11 3.48 6.84
N TRP A 49 11.98 2.95 7.71
CA TRP A 49 12.79 3.73 8.65
C TRP A 49 14.18 4.12 8.11
N ARG A 50 14.63 3.59 6.97
CA ARG A 50 15.93 3.90 6.39
C ARG A 50 15.82 5.03 5.38
N VAL A 51 16.04 6.26 5.85
CA VAL A 51 16.21 7.43 4.97
C VAL A 51 17.44 7.19 4.09
N TRP A 52 17.22 7.21 2.77
CA TRP A 52 18.28 7.17 1.78
C TRP A 52 19.33 8.26 2.07
N GLN A 53 20.61 7.89 2.04
CA GLN A 53 21.70 8.85 2.09
C GLN A 53 22.30 9.02 0.69
N LYS A 54 22.27 10.24 0.20
CA LYS A 54 22.81 10.65 -1.11
C LYS A 54 24.26 10.22 -1.29
N PRO A 55 24.62 9.52 -2.38
CA PRO A 55 26.01 9.41 -2.80
C PRO A 55 26.59 10.82 -2.92
N LYS A 56 27.64 11.12 -2.15
CA LYS A 56 28.17 12.49 -1.93
C LYS A 56 28.74 13.21 -3.16
N HIS A 57 28.74 12.61 -4.36
CA HIS A 57 29.63 13.05 -5.44
C HIS A 57 29.04 13.15 -6.86
N GLU A 58 27.75 12.91 -7.09
CA GLU A 58 27.15 13.20 -8.41
C GLU A 58 26.37 14.53 -8.38
N PRO A 59 26.56 15.42 -9.37
CA PRO A 59 25.84 16.68 -9.45
C PRO A 59 24.33 16.42 -9.60
N PRO A 60 23.46 17.25 -8.99
CA PRO A 60 22.02 17.07 -9.10
C PRO A 60 21.57 17.23 -10.55
N ILE A 61 20.72 16.32 -11.01
CA ILE A 61 20.10 16.40 -12.34
C ILE A 61 18.99 17.43 -12.26
N LYS A 62 19.11 18.46 -13.10
CA LYS A 62 18.19 19.61 -13.11
C LYS A 62 17.22 19.58 -14.30
N ALA A 63 17.66 19.00 -15.40
CA ALA A 63 16.97 19.05 -16.68
C ALA A 63 17.16 17.76 -17.46
N LEU A 64 16.11 17.38 -18.19
CA LEU A 64 16.14 16.39 -19.25
C LEU A 64 15.98 17.09 -20.62
N PRO A 65 16.41 16.46 -21.73
CA PRO A 65 16.27 17.05 -23.05
C PRO A 65 14.80 17.19 -23.44
N LYS A 66 14.49 18.25 -24.19
CA LYS A 66 13.11 18.58 -24.62
C LYS A 66 12.44 17.45 -25.40
N TYR A 67 13.20 16.76 -26.26
CA TYR A 67 12.76 15.57 -26.98
C TYR A 67 13.62 14.37 -26.56
N LEU A 68 13.01 13.36 -25.95
CA LEU A 68 13.73 12.18 -25.45
C LEU A 68 13.14 10.89 -26.00
N LYS A 69 13.98 10.06 -26.63
CA LYS A 69 13.62 8.69 -26.98
C LYS A 69 14.62 7.70 -26.39
N ALA A 70 14.13 6.70 -25.68
CA ALA A 70 14.95 5.63 -25.11
C ALA A 70 14.10 4.37 -24.92
N ARG A 71 14.72 3.19 -24.76
CA ARG A 71 13.98 1.98 -24.39
C ARG A 71 13.45 2.09 -22.95
N ARG A 72 14.28 2.63 -22.07
CA ARG A 72 13.97 2.86 -20.66
C ARG A 72 14.63 4.15 -20.20
N VAL A 73 13.97 4.90 -19.33
CA VAL A 73 14.56 6.04 -18.64
C VAL A 73 14.25 5.91 -17.16
N ASP A 74 15.26 6.01 -16.30
CA ASP A 74 15.11 5.97 -14.85
C ASP A 74 15.76 7.20 -14.24
N VAL A 75 14.94 8.08 -13.69
CA VAL A 75 15.34 9.30 -12.96
C VAL A 75 14.79 9.26 -11.52
N SER A 76 14.53 8.06 -11.00
CA SER A 76 14.02 7.90 -9.65
C SER A 76 14.97 8.54 -8.62
N HIS A 77 14.39 9.14 -7.59
CA HIS A 77 15.09 9.86 -6.52
C HIS A 77 15.97 11.02 -7.02
N CYS A 78 15.56 11.67 -8.12
CA CYS A 78 16.15 12.91 -8.62
C CYS A 78 15.18 14.10 -8.40
N PRO A 79 15.02 14.59 -7.15
CA PRO A 79 14.02 15.61 -6.82
C PRO A 79 14.32 16.99 -7.41
N ASP A 80 15.56 17.24 -7.84
CA ASP A 80 16.02 18.53 -8.37
C ASP A 80 15.63 18.77 -9.84
N ILE A 81 15.00 17.79 -10.51
CA ILE A 81 14.55 17.91 -11.90
C ILE A 81 13.34 18.83 -11.95
N HIS A 82 13.48 19.94 -12.68
CA HIS A 82 12.42 20.92 -12.91
C HIS A 82 12.15 21.17 -14.40
N ILE A 83 13.05 20.73 -15.29
CA ILE A 83 12.85 20.77 -16.74
C ILE A 83 12.64 19.33 -17.22
N TRP A 84 11.41 19.04 -17.62
CA TRP A 84 10.98 17.73 -18.12
C TRP A 84 10.86 17.75 -19.65
N PRO A 85 10.98 16.59 -20.34
CA PRO A 85 10.82 16.53 -21.79
C PRO A 85 9.40 16.92 -22.19
N GLU A 86 9.25 17.76 -23.22
CA GLU A 86 7.94 18.07 -23.81
C GLU A 86 7.39 16.85 -24.55
N VAL A 87 8.27 16.11 -25.23
CA VAL A 87 7.93 14.88 -25.95
C VAL A 87 8.86 13.77 -25.50
N MET A 88 8.25 12.66 -25.04
CA MET A 88 8.99 11.47 -24.64
C MET A 88 8.39 10.22 -25.29
N GLU A 89 9.23 9.44 -25.97
CA GLU A 89 8.89 8.09 -26.43
C GLU A 89 9.77 7.09 -25.70
N CYS A 90 9.20 6.28 -24.81
CA CYS A 90 9.96 5.21 -24.16
C CYS A 90 9.13 3.96 -23.88
N GLY A 91 9.81 2.84 -23.64
CA GLY A 91 9.14 1.62 -23.21
C GLY A 91 8.73 1.69 -21.73
N GLU A 92 9.69 2.07 -20.88
CA GLU A 92 9.52 2.20 -19.43
C GLU A 92 10.10 3.53 -18.95
N PHE A 93 9.31 4.31 -18.21
CA PHE A 93 9.77 5.50 -17.51
C PHE A 93 9.59 5.36 -16.01
N LYS A 94 10.66 5.58 -15.25
CA LYS A 94 10.63 5.66 -13.78
C LYS A 94 11.08 7.02 -13.32
N ALA A 95 10.25 7.69 -12.55
CA ALA A 95 10.55 8.97 -11.92
C ALA A 95 10.02 8.98 -10.48
N GLN A 96 10.22 7.87 -9.77
CA GLN A 96 9.76 7.73 -8.38
C GLN A 96 10.41 8.80 -7.50
N ASN A 97 9.67 9.35 -6.54
CA ASN A 97 10.19 10.34 -5.60
C ASN A 97 10.90 11.52 -6.31
N THR A 98 10.20 12.12 -7.26
CA THR A 98 10.61 13.34 -7.95
C THR A 98 9.61 14.47 -7.69
N SER A 99 10.02 15.71 -8.00
CA SER A 99 9.17 16.91 -7.82
C SER A 99 8.22 17.15 -9.00
N LEU A 100 7.86 16.11 -9.76
CA LEU A 100 6.96 16.23 -10.91
C LEU A 100 5.57 16.67 -10.42
N GLN A 101 5.04 17.76 -10.97
CA GLN A 101 3.72 18.30 -10.61
C GLN A 101 2.62 17.90 -11.59
N CYS A 102 2.97 17.78 -12.87
CA CYS A 102 2.08 17.34 -13.94
C CYS A 102 2.88 16.55 -14.98
N VAL A 103 2.24 15.55 -15.59
CA VAL A 103 2.82 14.82 -16.70
C VAL A 103 2.56 15.60 -18.01
N PRO A 104 3.57 15.88 -18.85
CA PRO A 104 3.39 16.50 -20.16
C PRO A 104 2.56 15.65 -21.15
N GLU A 105 1.71 16.30 -21.96
CA GLU A 105 0.83 15.63 -22.96
C GLU A 105 1.61 14.83 -24.02
N GLY A 106 2.86 15.22 -24.32
CA GLY A 106 3.69 14.57 -25.33
C GLY A 106 4.35 13.27 -24.88
N TRP A 107 4.04 12.76 -23.68
CA TRP A 107 4.60 11.50 -23.18
C TRP A 107 3.84 10.28 -23.70
N SER A 108 4.58 9.29 -24.19
CA SER A 108 4.05 8.03 -24.69
C SER A 108 4.92 6.88 -24.20
N MET A 109 4.35 6.04 -23.35
CA MET A 109 5.00 4.86 -22.78
C MET A 109 4.44 3.60 -23.44
N GLU A 110 5.32 2.72 -23.91
CA GLU A 110 4.87 1.45 -24.49
C GLU A 110 4.38 0.48 -23.43
N PHE A 111 5.06 0.41 -22.28
CA PHE A 111 4.83 -0.61 -21.26
C PHE A 111 4.51 -0.05 -19.88
N ARG A 112 5.33 0.88 -19.35
CA ARG A 112 5.21 1.30 -17.94
C ARG A 112 5.56 2.76 -17.71
N LEU A 113 4.73 3.43 -16.91
CA LEU A 113 5.00 4.71 -16.28
C LEU A 113 4.95 4.52 -14.77
N ASP A 114 6.06 4.81 -14.09
CA ASP A 114 6.22 4.65 -12.65
C ASP A 114 6.59 5.98 -12.01
N LEU A 115 5.61 6.60 -11.36
CA LEU A 115 5.71 7.90 -10.69
C LEU A 115 5.45 7.75 -9.19
N ALA A 116 5.70 6.57 -8.61
CA ALA A 116 5.47 6.33 -7.18
C ALA A 116 6.13 7.42 -6.32
N GLU A 117 5.46 7.82 -5.24
CA GLU A 117 5.93 8.84 -4.29
C GLU A 117 6.24 10.21 -4.92
N CYS A 118 5.68 10.54 -6.09
CA CYS A 118 5.67 11.93 -6.59
C CYS A 118 4.67 12.75 -5.77
N LEU A 119 5.06 13.16 -4.57
CA LEU A 119 4.18 13.79 -3.57
C LEU A 119 3.53 15.09 -4.05
N THR A 120 4.08 15.73 -5.08
CA THR A 120 3.59 16.98 -5.67
C THR A 120 2.76 16.80 -6.94
N LEU A 121 2.62 15.57 -7.46
CA LEU A 121 1.88 15.27 -8.68
C LEU A 121 0.39 15.47 -8.43
N ARG A 122 -0.25 16.36 -9.21
CA ARG A 122 -1.67 16.71 -9.05
C ARG A 122 -2.57 16.17 -10.15
N HIS A 123 -2.06 16.13 -11.39
CA HIS A 123 -2.85 15.78 -12.57
C HIS A 123 -2.01 15.01 -13.60
N LEU A 124 -2.68 14.15 -14.35
CA LEU A 124 -2.17 13.51 -15.56
C LEU A 124 -2.84 14.14 -16.79
N PRO A 125 -2.18 14.16 -17.95
CA PRO A 125 -2.74 14.71 -19.17
C PRO A 125 -3.77 13.75 -19.76
N HIS A 126 -4.70 14.32 -20.54
CA HIS A 126 -5.50 13.53 -21.46
C HIS A 126 -4.61 12.86 -22.52
N GLY A 127 -5.04 11.71 -23.02
CA GLY A 127 -4.36 10.96 -24.07
C GLY A 127 -3.08 10.26 -23.63
N LEU A 128 -2.80 10.20 -22.32
CA LEU A 128 -1.66 9.46 -21.76
C LEU A 128 -1.75 7.99 -22.16
N ARG A 129 -0.75 7.48 -22.89
CA ARG A 129 -0.66 6.09 -23.29
C ARG A 129 0.40 5.37 -22.47
N THR A 130 -0.01 4.35 -21.73
CA THR A 130 0.88 3.43 -21.01
C THR A 130 0.16 2.10 -20.77
N GLY A 131 0.90 0.99 -20.69
CA GLY A 131 0.33 -0.30 -20.29
C GLY A 131 0.08 -0.39 -18.79
N SER A 132 1.12 -0.13 -17.99
CA SER A 132 1.10 -0.11 -16.53
C SER A 132 1.34 1.32 -16.03
N LEU A 133 0.52 1.77 -15.09
CA LEU A 133 0.62 3.08 -14.46
C LEU A 133 0.74 2.89 -12.96
N VAL A 134 1.86 3.33 -12.39
CA VAL A 134 2.12 3.27 -10.95
C VAL A 134 2.24 4.68 -10.40
N LEU A 135 1.33 5.00 -9.50
CA LEU A 135 1.15 6.31 -8.87
C LEU A 135 1.11 6.16 -7.34
N SER A 136 1.53 5.01 -6.81
CA SER A 136 1.46 4.71 -5.38
C SER A 136 2.13 5.81 -4.56
N GLY A 137 1.47 6.26 -3.48
CA GLY A 137 1.96 7.33 -2.63
C GLY A 137 1.91 8.74 -3.24
N CYS A 138 1.28 8.96 -4.40
CA CYS A 138 1.05 10.31 -4.93
C CYS A 138 -0.06 11.02 -4.14
N THR A 139 0.26 11.50 -2.94
CA THR A 139 -0.72 12.02 -1.97
C THR A 139 -1.42 13.32 -2.38
N SER A 140 -0.86 14.09 -3.34
CA SER A 140 -1.50 15.29 -3.90
C SER A 140 -2.38 15.01 -5.14
N LEU A 141 -2.46 13.75 -5.59
CA LEU A 141 -3.27 13.37 -6.76
C LEU A 141 -4.75 13.29 -6.35
N GLU A 142 -5.57 14.19 -6.90
CA GLU A 142 -6.99 14.26 -6.54
C GLU A 142 -7.89 13.49 -7.52
N THR A 143 -7.49 13.37 -8.80
CA THR A 143 -8.26 12.71 -9.85
C THR A 143 -7.36 12.24 -11.01
N LEU A 144 -7.91 11.42 -11.91
CA LEU A 144 -7.28 10.94 -13.15
C LEU A 144 -8.09 11.45 -14.35
N PRO A 145 -7.52 11.46 -15.57
CA PRO A 145 -8.23 11.87 -16.77
C PRO A 145 -9.32 10.86 -17.21
N ASP A 146 -10.41 11.36 -17.79
CA ASP A 146 -11.59 10.57 -18.22
C ASP A 146 -11.33 9.63 -19.42
N ASP A 147 -10.17 9.71 -20.06
CA ASP A 147 -9.75 8.84 -21.16
C ASP A 147 -8.64 7.86 -20.76
N LEU A 148 -8.49 7.60 -19.45
CA LEU A 148 -7.57 6.61 -18.91
C LEU A 148 -7.83 5.22 -19.51
N SER A 149 -6.80 4.61 -20.10
CA SER A 149 -6.84 3.24 -20.61
C SER A 149 -5.53 2.53 -20.27
N VAL A 150 -5.56 1.61 -19.32
CA VAL A 150 -4.37 0.86 -18.84
C VAL A 150 -4.70 -0.61 -18.62
N TYR A 151 -3.68 -1.46 -18.51
CA TYR A 151 -3.82 -2.85 -18.04
C TYR A 151 -3.67 -2.93 -16.51
N PHE A 152 -2.72 -2.18 -15.94
CA PHE A 152 -2.44 -2.20 -14.50
C PHE A 152 -2.41 -0.79 -13.95
N LEU A 153 -3.13 -0.56 -12.85
CA LEU A 153 -3.19 0.72 -12.15
C LEU A 153 -2.90 0.52 -10.67
N ASP A 154 -1.83 1.13 -10.19
CA ASP A 154 -1.50 1.19 -8.77
C ASP A 154 -1.64 2.62 -8.27
N LEU A 155 -2.62 2.83 -7.40
CA LEU A 155 -2.93 4.09 -6.71
C LEU A 155 -2.77 3.93 -5.20
N SER A 156 -2.14 2.85 -4.73
CA SER A 156 -2.02 2.58 -3.29
C SER A 156 -1.41 3.76 -2.53
N GLY A 157 -1.98 4.13 -1.39
CA GLY A 157 -1.52 5.27 -0.58
C GLY A 157 -1.74 6.65 -1.21
N CYS A 158 -2.53 6.79 -2.27
CA CYS A 158 -2.97 8.11 -2.78
C CYS A 158 -4.03 8.72 -1.85
N THR A 159 -3.60 9.23 -0.69
CA THR A 159 -4.52 9.69 0.37
C THR A 159 -5.35 10.93 0.03
N GLY A 160 -4.97 11.70 -1.01
CA GLY A 160 -5.75 12.81 -1.56
C GLY A 160 -6.75 12.41 -2.65
N LEU A 161 -6.75 11.16 -3.11
CA LEU A 161 -7.64 10.69 -4.16
C LEU A 161 -9.07 10.52 -3.61
N ARG A 162 -10.01 11.30 -4.15
CA ARG A 162 -11.42 11.30 -3.71
C ARG A 162 -12.31 10.42 -4.58
N SER A 163 -11.99 10.33 -5.87
CA SER A 163 -12.76 9.55 -6.84
C SER A 163 -11.89 9.15 -8.03
N LEU A 164 -12.21 8.00 -8.62
CA LEU A 164 -11.76 7.66 -9.97
C LEU A 164 -12.52 8.49 -11.03
N PRO A 165 -12.01 8.56 -12.27
CA PRO A 165 -12.63 9.36 -13.33
C PRO A 165 -14.02 8.84 -13.70
N GLN A 166 -14.82 9.68 -14.36
CA GLN A 166 -16.19 9.33 -14.76
C GLN A 166 -16.21 8.31 -15.90
N ARG A 167 -15.10 8.23 -16.66
CA ARG A 167 -14.89 7.27 -17.74
C ARG A 167 -13.46 6.75 -17.65
N GLY A 168 -13.26 5.55 -18.19
CA GLY A 168 -11.96 4.91 -18.23
C GLY A 168 -12.08 3.44 -18.59
N GLU A 169 -10.93 2.81 -18.74
CA GLU A 169 -10.82 1.38 -19.03
C GLU A 169 -9.60 0.80 -18.29
N ILE A 170 -9.83 -0.27 -17.53
CA ILE A 170 -8.76 -1.14 -17.02
C ILE A 170 -8.92 -2.49 -17.73
N ARG A 171 -8.04 -2.75 -18.70
CA ARG A 171 -8.14 -3.89 -19.62
C ARG A 171 -7.75 -5.19 -18.92
N MET A 172 -8.72 -5.88 -18.32
CA MET A 172 -8.57 -7.20 -17.67
C MET A 172 -7.33 -7.29 -16.77
N GLY A 173 -7.10 -6.29 -15.93
CA GLY A 173 -5.92 -6.30 -15.07
C GLY A 173 -6.22 -5.85 -13.65
N ASN A 174 -5.19 -5.34 -13.00
CA ASN A 174 -5.18 -5.17 -11.55
C ASN A 174 -5.36 -3.70 -11.19
N LEU A 175 -6.20 -3.47 -10.19
CA LEU A 175 -6.41 -2.17 -9.59
C LEU A 175 -6.05 -2.24 -8.11
N ASN A 176 -5.02 -1.49 -7.71
CA ASN A 176 -4.66 -1.34 -6.31
C ASN A 176 -5.06 0.06 -5.83
N LEU A 177 -6.01 0.12 -4.91
CA LEU A 177 -6.49 1.34 -4.25
C LEU A 177 -6.17 1.33 -2.75
N SER A 178 -5.37 0.36 -2.27
CA SER A 178 -5.10 0.22 -0.83
C SER A 178 -4.66 1.52 -0.19
N GLY A 179 -5.21 1.88 0.98
CA GLY A 179 -4.88 3.12 1.69
C GLY A 179 -5.37 4.42 1.02
N CYS A 180 -6.26 4.37 0.02
CA CYS A 180 -6.95 5.56 -0.48
C CYS A 180 -8.05 6.00 0.52
N ILE A 181 -7.64 6.59 1.65
CA ILE A 181 -8.53 6.88 2.79
C ILE A 181 -9.65 7.90 2.51
N GLN A 182 -9.55 8.69 1.43
CA GLN A 182 -10.57 9.67 1.03
C GLN A 182 -11.52 9.16 -0.07
N LEU A 183 -11.34 7.92 -0.53
CA LEU A 183 -12.13 7.35 -1.61
C LEU A 183 -13.50 6.89 -1.10
N GLU A 184 -14.57 7.51 -1.59
CA GLU A 184 -15.94 7.24 -1.11
C GLU A 184 -16.72 6.24 -1.98
N SER A 185 -16.43 6.20 -3.28
CA SER A 185 -17.12 5.34 -4.24
C SER A 185 -16.21 4.97 -5.41
N LEU A 186 -16.56 3.87 -6.10
CA LEU A 186 -15.94 3.48 -7.35
C LEU A 186 -16.95 3.61 -8.51
N PRO A 187 -16.51 3.98 -9.72
CA PRO A 187 -17.38 4.22 -10.86
C PRO A 187 -17.84 2.92 -11.53
N ALA A 188 -19.04 2.93 -12.11
CA ALA A 188 -19.68 1.76 -12.71
C ALA A 188 -19.00 1.25 -13.99
N TRP A 189 -18.07 2.01 -14.59
CA TRP A 189 -17.31 1.54 -15.76
C TRP A 189 -16.26 0.48 -15.39
N LEU A 190 -15.95 0.31 -14.10
CA LEU A 190 -15.13 -0.80 -13.61
C LEU A 190 -15.91 -2.10 -13.83
N GLY A 191 -15.77 -2.68 -15.03
CA GLY A 191 -16.39 -3.94 -15.41
C GLY A 191 -15.67 -5.13 -14.79
N THR A 192 -14.87 -5.84 -15.57
CA THR A 192 -14.14 -7.04 -15.09
C THR A 192 -12.68 -6.72 -14.76
N LEU A 193 -12.30 -6.94 -13.51
CA LEU A 193 -10.92 -6.88 -13.03
C LEU A 193 -10.39 -8.28 -12.70
N SER A 194 -9.07 -8.48 -12.83
CA SER A 194 -8.43 -9.69 -12.31
C SER A 194 -8.29 -9.59 -10.79
N GLN A 195 -7.75 -8.47 -10.30
CA GLN A 195 -7.46 -8.24 -8.89
C GLN A 195 -7.92 -6.84 -8.49
N LEU A 196 -8.51 -6.73 -7.31
CA LEU A 196 -8.91 -5.46 -6.71
C LEU A 196 -8.46 -5.44 -5.26
N ASP A 197 -7.66 -4.43 -4.90
CA ASP A 197 -7.30 -4.16 -3.51
C ASP A 197 -7.92 -2.83 -3.08
N VAL A 198 -8.86 -2.90 -2.14
CA VAL A 198 -9.50 -1.73 -1.50
C VAL A 198 -9.19 -1.67 -0.01
N SER A 199 -8.15 -2.37 0.44
CA SER A 199 -7.79 -2.38 1.86
C SER A 199 -7.50 -0.97 2.37
N GLY A 200 -7.90 -0.65 3.61
CA GLY A 200 -7.72 0.69 4.18
C GLY A 200 -8.49 1.83 3.50
N CYS A 201 -9.36 1.55 2.52
CA CYS A 201 -10.32 2.53 1.98
C CYS A 201 -11.48 2.72 2.96
N SER A 202 -11.20 3.37 4.10
CA SER A 202 -12.11 3.43 5.26
C SER A 202 -13.43 4.20 5.00
N LEU A 203 -13.48 5.05 3.97
CA LEU A 203 -14.68 5.77 3.56
C LEU A 203 -15.46 5.09 2.43
N LEU A 204 -14.91 4.04 1.80
CA LEU A 204 -15.56 3.33 0.70
C LEU A 204 -16.66 2.41 1.25
N ARG A 205 -17.93 2.79 1.06
CA ARG A 205 -19.08 2.08 1.67
C ARG A 205 -19.64 0.94 0.83
N SER A 206 -19.53 1.05 -0.49
CA SER A 206 -20.09 0.10 -1.43
C SER A 206 -19.24 0.00 -2.70
N LEU A 207 -19.35 -1.14 -3.39
CA LEU A 207 -18.80 -1.35 -4.71
C LEU A 207 -19.91 -1.24 -5.78
N PRO A 208 -19.60 -0.82 -7.02
CA PRO A 208 -20.59 -0.64 -8.06
C PRO A 208 -21.18 -1.98 -8.53
N GLU A 209 -22.47 -1.96 -8.87
CA GLU A 209 -23.14 -3.10 -9.50
C GLU A 209 -22.49 -3.45 -10.84
N GLY A 210 -22.37 -4.75 -11.14
CA GLY A 210 -21.75 -5.24 -12.37
C GLY A 210 -20.23 -5.32 -12.36
N LEU A 211 -19.57 -4.82 -11.30
CA LEU A 211 -18.15 -5.08 -11.06
C LEU A 211 -17.93 -6.58 -10.82
N CYS A 212 -16.99 -7.16 -11.55
CA CYS A 212 -16.60 -8.56 -11.43
C CYS A 212 -15.10 -8.64 -11.11
N VAL A 213 -14.72 -9.47 -10.15
CA VAL A 213 -13.32 -9.73 -9.79
C VAL A 213 -13.04 -11.22 -9.91
N THR A 214 -12.12 -11.59 -10.80
CA THR A 214 -11.94 -13.01 -11.18
C THR A 214 -10.90 -13.75 -10.36
N SER A 215 -9.91 -13.06 -9.77
CA SER A 215 -8.82 -13.71 -9.02
C SER A 215 -8.93 -13.50 -7.52
N TRP A 216 -8.95 -12.25 -7.05
CA TRP A 216 -9.19 -11.96 -5.63
C TRP A 216 -9.53 -10.49 -5.37
N LEU A 217 -10.30 -10.26 -4.30
CA LEU A 217 -10.69 -8.95 -3.76
C LEU A 217 -10.20 -8.83 -2.30
N GLU A 218 -9.29 -7.88 -2.03
CA GLU A 218 -8.78 -7.59 -0.69
C GLU A 218 -9.58 -6.46 -0.03
N VAL A 219 -10.11 -6.71 1.17
CA VAL A 219 -11.11 -5.84 1.83
C VAL A 219 -10.73 -5.41 3.25
N ALA A 220 -9.56 -5.79 3.76
CA ALA A 220 -9.15 -5.46 5.13
C ALA A 220 -9.17 -3.95 5.38
N ASP A 221 -9.72 -3.52 6.53
CA ASP A 221 -9.80 -2.09 6.92
C ASP A 221 -10.55 -1.18 5.92
N SER A 222 -11.33 -1.75 4.98
CA SER A 222 -12.23 -0.97 4.14
C SER A 222 -13.50 -0.57 4.88
N GLY A 223 -14.21 0.44 4.37
CA GLY A 223 -15.51 0.88 4.90
C GLY A 223 -16.70 0.04 4.43
N LEU A 224 -16.47 -1.06 3.71
CA LEU A 224 -17.50 -1.88 3.08
C LEU A 224 -18.33 -2.62 4.12
N THR A 225 -19.65 -2.58 3.95
CA THR A 225 -20.61 -3.31 4.81
C THR A 225 -21.24 -4.50 4.11
N GLU A 226 -21.21 -4.54 2.79
CA GLU A 226 -21.72 -5.62 1.95
C GLU A 226 -21.02 -5.60 0.58
N LEU A 227 -21.25 -6.64 -0.22
CA LEU A 227 -20.81 -6.71 -1.62
C LEU A 227 -22.02 -6.78 -2.56
N PRO A 228 -21.95 -6.17 -3.76
CA PRO A 228 -22.98 -6.34 -4.78
C PRO A 228 -23.09 -7.80 -5.22
N LEU A 229 -24.24 -8.18 -5.79
CA LEU A 229 -24.51 -9.57 -6.21
C LEU A 229 -23.45 -10.14 -7.16
N SER A 230 -22.87 -9.29 -8.02
CA SER A 230 -21.81 -9.68 -8.96
C SER A 230 -20.50 -10.10 -8.29
N LEU A 231 -20.29 -9.74 -7.02
CA LEU A 231 -19.09 -10.07 -6.24
C LEU A 231 -19.35 -11.10 -5.13
N ARG A 232 -20.56 -11.67 -5.05
CA ARG A 232 -20.91 -12.62 -3.98
C ARG A 232 -19.97 -13.83 -3.92
N ASP A 233 -19.54 -14.32 -5.09
CA ASP A 233 -18.64 -15.48 -5.23
C ASP A 233 -17.20 -15.07 -5.54
N ALA A 234 -16.88 -13.76 -5.49
CA ALA A 234 -15.52 -13.30 -5.71
C ALA A 234 -14.59 -13.85 -4.61
N PRO A 235 -13.40 -14.37 -4.93
CA PRO A 235 -12.47 -14.83 -3.90
C PRO A 235 -12.04 -13.67 -3.01
N LEU A 236 -12.43 -13.69 -1.73
CA LEU A 236 -12.09 -12.60 -0.80
C LEU A 236 -10.76 -12.87 -0.10
N ARG A 237 -10.05 -11.79 0.19
CA ARG A 237 -8.87 -11.78 1.05
C ARG A 237 -9.02 -10.74 2.14
N PHE A 238 -8.43 -11.06 3.29
CA PHE A 238 -8.26 -10.15 4.41
C PHE A 238 -6.79 -10.22 4.84
N ARG A 239 -6.04 -9.12 4.63
CA ARG A 239 -4.58 -9.05 4.83
C ARG A 239 -3.82 -10.18 4.10
N GLY A 240 -4.21 -10.45 2.86
CA GLY A 240 -3.61 -11.48 2.00
C GLY A 240 -4.09 -12.91 2.27
N VAL A 241 -4.89 -13.14 3.31
CA VAL A 241 -5.39 -14.47 3.67
C VAL A 241 -6.78 -14.68 3.08
N PRO A 242 -7.05 -15.82 2.41
CA PRO A 242 -8.39 -16.14 1.92
C PRO A 242 -9.42 -16.17 3.05
N VAL A 243 -10.57 -15.53 2.81
CA VAL A 243 -11.72 -15.48 3.74
C VAL A 243 -13.03 -15.67 2.98
N SER A 244 -14.10 -16.04 3.67
CA SER A 244 -15.45 -16.11 3.11
C SER A 244 -16.22 -14.81 3.31
N TYR A 245 -17.28 -14.62 2.52
CA TYR A 245 -18.23 -13.51 2.69
C TYR A 245 -18.76 -13.45 4.14
N ARG A 246 -19.20 -14.60 4.67
CA ARG A 246 -19.73 -14.73 6.04
C ARG A 246 -18.73 -14.23 7.08
N GLU A 247 -17.45 -14.60 6.94
CA GLU A 247 -16.41 -14.20 7.89
C GLU A 247 -16.20 -12.68 7.94
N VAL A 248 -16.34 -12.00 6.81
CA VAL A 248 -16.07 -10.55 6.71
C VAL A 248 -17.30 -9.71 7.03
N PHE A 249 -18.47 -10.10 6.51
CA PHE A 249 -19.70 -9.28 6.50
C PHE A 249 -20.80 -9.78 7.44
N GLU A 250 -20.66 -10.97 8.02
CA GLU A 250 -21.58 -11.55 9.02
C GLU A 250 -20.80 -11.94 10.29
N ARG A 251 -19.97 -11.01 10.80
CA ARG A 251 -18.96 -11.26 11.85
C ARG A 251 -19.54 -11.80 13.15
N GLU A 252 -20.80 -11.49 13.43
CA GLU A 252 -21.54 -11.98 14.58
C GLU A 252 -21.74 -13.50 14.53
N SER A 253 -21.73 -14.09 13.33
CA SER A 253 -21.87 -15.54 13.12
C SER A 253 -20.58 -16.32 13.37
N LEU A 254 -19.41 -15.67 13.28
CA LEU A 254 -18.12 -16.32 13.51
C LEU A 254 -17.97 -16.68 14.98
N THR A 255 -17.59 -17.91 15.30
CA THR A 255 -17.51 -18.40 16.67
C THR A 255 -16.07 -18.62 17.15
N PRO A 256 -15.78 -18.52 18.46
CA PRO A 256 -14.48 -18.90 19.00
C PRO A 256 -14.11 -20.35 18.73
N PHE A 257 -15.10 -21.25 18.65
CA PHE A 257 -14.86 -22.66 18.33
C PHE A 257 -14.30 -22.84 16.92
N GLU A 258 -14.84 -22.14 15.92
CA GLU A 258 -14.29 -22.13 14.56
C GLU A 258 -12.85 -21.59 14.54
N VAL A 259 -12.56 -20.55 15.31
CA VAL A 259 -11.21 -19.99 15.44
C VAL A 259 -10.25 -21.02 16.06
N MET A 260 -10.62 -21.64 17.18
CA MET A 260 -9.78 -22.63 17.86
C MET A 260 -9.53 -23.87 17.00
N GLY A 261 -10.51 -24.27 16.18
CA GLY A 261 -10.43 -25.44 15.29
C GLY A 261 -9.74 -25.19 13.95
N GLU A 262 -9.48 -23.93 13.57
CA GLU A 262 -8.68 -23.62 12.38
C GLU A 262 -7.24 -24.09 12.59
N THR A 263 -6.67 -24.83 11.64
CA THR A 263 -5.32 -25.41 11.76
C THR A 263 -4.25 -24.52 11.12
N ASN A 264 -4.64 -23.67 10.16
CA ASN A 264 -3.73 -22.71 9.55
C ASN A 264 -3.57 -21.49 10.47
N ALA A 265 -2.38 -21.32 11.06
CA ALA A 265 -2.09 -20.24 12.01
C ALA A 265 -2.34 -18.82 11.46
N GLU A 266 -2.03 -18.56 10.18
CA GLU A 266 -2.30 -17.26 9.56
C GLU A 266 -3.79 -17.02 9.35
N ARG A 267 -4.54 -18.05 8.99
CA ARG A 267 -6.00 -17.97 8.91
C ARG A 267 -6.64 -17.80 10.28
N ARG A 268 -6.16 -18.52 11.30
CA ARG A 268 -6.60 -18.33 12.69
C ARG A 268 -6.35 -16.91 13.16
N ARG A 269 -5.19 -16.32 12.84
CA ARG A 269 -4.86 -14.92 13.16
C ARG A 269 -5.89 -13.96 12.56
N VAL A 270 -6.26 -14.16 11.29
CA VAL A 270 -7.26 -13.34 10.61
C VAL A 270 -8.67 -13.55 11.18
N LEU A 271 -9.06 -14.79 11.49
CA LEU A 271 -10.35 -15.05 12.14
C LEU A 271 -10.41 -14.45 13.56
N LEU A 272 -9.31 -14.49 14.32
CA LEU A 272 -9.18 -13.81 15.62
C LEU A 272 -9.37 -12.29 15.49
N GLU A 273 -8.74 -11.69 14.47
CA GLU A 273 -8.87 -10.26 14.18
C GLU A 273 -10.31 -9.88 13.80
N LEU A 274 -10.96 -10.68 12.95
CA LEU A 274 -12.35 -10.48 12.53
C LEU A 274 -13.35 -10.68 13.67
N LEU A 275 -13.15 -11.69 14.52
CA LEU A 275 -13.97 -11.97 15.69
C LEU A 275 -13.80 -10.90 16.79
N GLY A 276 -12.60 -10.35 16.90
CA GLY A 276 -12.17 -9.49 17.99
C GLY A 276 -11.69 -10.30 19.20
N TYR A 277 -10.52 -9.92 19.72
CA TYR A 277 -9.90 -10.59 20.86
C TYR A 277 -10.76 -10.58 22.12
N GLU A 278 -11.46 -9.48 22.40
CA GLU A 278 -12.31 -9.37 23.59
C GLU A 278 -13.41 -10.43 23.60
N ARG A 279 -14.13 -10.56 22.49
CA ARG A 279 -15.21 -11.53 22.31
C ARG A 279 -14.67 -12.95 22.30
N PHE A 280 -13.57 -13.19 21.59
CA PHE A 280 -12.89 -14.48 21.59
C PHE A 280 -12.56 -14.93 23.01
N ILE A 281 -11.90 -14.08 23.81
CA ILE A 281 -11.48 -14.41 25.17
C ILE A 281 -12.68 -14.64 26.11
N ALA A 282 -13.73 -13.82 25.99
CA ALA A 282 -14.93 -13.96 26.80
C ALA A 282 -15.67 -15.29 26.56
N GLU A 283 -15.65 -15.78 25.32
CA GLU A 283 -16.43 -16.95 24.91
C GLU A 283 -15.57 -18.25 24.80
N ALA A 284 -14.23 -18.16 24.73
CA ALA A 284 -13.32 -19.30 24.54
C ALA A 284 -12.92 -20.05 25.82
N ASN A 285 -13.66 -19.91 26.93
CA ASN A 285 -13.35 -20.53 28.23
C ASN A 285 -11.89 -20.26 28.69
N ALA A 286 -11.40 -19.04 28.52
CA ALA A 286 -10.03 -18.69 28.85
C ALA A 286 -9.72 -18.95 30.34
N GLN A 287 -8.62 -19.66 30.60
CA GLN A 287 -8.10 -19.89 31.95
C GLN A 287 -7.44 -18.62 32.48
N THR A 288 -7.81 -18.17 33.67
CA THR A 288 -7.06 -17.11 34.36
C THR A 288 -5.80 -17.71 34.98
N LEU A 289 -4.63 -17.25 34.52
CA LEU A 289 -3.32 -17.63 35.06
C LEU A 289 -2.90 -16.76 36.24
N ASP A 290 -3.23 -15.46 36.17
CA ASP A 290 -2.90 -14.47 37.19
C ASP A 290 -3.88 -13.28 37.12
N ALA A 291 -4.04 -12.56 38.22
CA ALA A 291 -4.83 -11.34 38.28
C ALA A 291 -4.25 -10.38 39.31
N ASP A 292 -4.08 -9.12 38.91
CA ASP A 292 -3.60 -8.06 39.81
C ASP A 292 -4.22 -6.69 39.48
N THR A 293 -3.74 -5.66 40.16
CA THR A 293 -4.16 -4.28 39.94
C THR A 293 -2.93 -3.39 39.93
N ASP A 294 -2.86 -2.48 38.96
CA ASP A 294 -1.86 -1.41 38.91
C ASP A 294 -2.56 -0.03 38.90
N PRO A 295 -1.82 1.09 38.86
CA PRO A 295 -2.44 2.41 38.78
C PRO A 295 -3.36 2.62 37.57
N GLY A 296 -3.17 1.85 36.49
CA GLY A 296 -3.96 1.89 35.27
C GLY A 296 -5.24 1.03 35.33
N GLY A 297 -5.42 0.19 36.34
CA GLY A 297 -6.65 -0.57 36.57
C GLY A 297 -6.43 -2.05 36.88
N GLU A 298 -7.52 -2.83 36.76
CA GLU A 298 -7.48 -4.29 36.94
C GLU A 298 -6.86 -4.96 35.70
N ARG A 299 -6.04 -5.99 35.97
CA ARG A 299 -5.39 -6.79 34.92
C ARG A 299 -5.61 -8.27 35.17
N ARG A 300 -5.81 -9.01 34.10
CA ARG A 300 -5.92 -10.48 34.12
C ARG A 300 -5.01 -11.07 33.05
N LEU A 301 -4.19 -12.03 33.43
CA LEU A 301 -3.44 -12.85 32.51
C LEU A 301 -4.29 -14.07 32.17
N LEU A 302 -4.65 -14.20 30.90
CA LEU A 302 -5.59 -15.21 30.42
C LEU A 302 -4.89 -16.12 29.42
N LYS A 303 -5.23 -17.41 29.45
CA LYS A 303 -4.72 -18.45 28.56
C LYS A 303 -5.86 -19.15 27.85
N VAL A 304 -5.74 -19.30 26.53
CA VAL A 304 -6.61 -20.16 25.72
C VAL A 304 -5.74 -21.23 25.07
N GLU A 305 -6.07 -22.50 25.31
CA GLU A 305 -5.42 -23.61 24.61
C GLU A 305 -5.90 -23.62 23.15
N LEU A 306 -4.95 -23.68 22.22
CA LEU A 306 -5.23 -23.80 20.79
C LEU A 306 -4.92 -25.23 20.36
N GLN A 307 -5.74 -25.77 19.46
CA GLN A 307 -5.48 -27.09 18.91
C GLN A 307 -4.30 -27.02 17.95
N ASP A 308 -3.31 -27.90 18.14
CA ASP A 308 -2.13 -28.03 17.28
C ASP A 308 -1.28 -26.74 17.13
N ASP A 309 -1.35 -25.84 18.11
CA ASP A 309 -0.56 -24.59 18.17
C ASP A 309 -0.15 -24.25 19.61
N GLU A 310 0.75 -23.29 19.78
CA GLU A 310 1.07 -22.75 21.10
C GLU A 310 -0.16 -22.06 21.73
N PRO A 311 -0.33 -22.13 23.06
CA PRO A 311 -1.46 -21.49 23.69
C PRO A 311 -1.42 -19.98 23.52
N LEU A 312 -2.57 -19.38 23.27
CA LEU A 312 -2.72 -17.94 23.23
C LEU A 312 -2.74 -17.41 24.67
N VAL A 313 -1.71 -16.67 25.06
CA VAL A 313 -1.68 -15.95 26.34
C VAL A 313 -1.83 -14.46 26.09
N VAL A 314 -2.77 -13.84 26.79
CA VAL A 314 -3.06 -12.41 26.68
C VAL A 314 -3.12 -11.74 28.05
N LEU A 315 -2.66 -10.50 28.11
CA LEU A 315 -2.94 -9.59 29.21
C LEU A 315 -4.21 -8.81 28.86
N ALA A 316 -5.28 -9.03 29.62
CA ALA A 316 -6.48 -8.21 29.58
C ALA A 316 -6.35 -7.08 30.61
N VAL A 317 -6.45 -5.82 30.18
CA VAL A 317 -6.33 -4.63 31.02
C VAL A 317 -7.63 -3.83 30.93
N PHE A 318 -8.22 -3.47 32.07
CA PHE A 318 -9.37 -2.59 32.12
C PHE A 318 -8.92 -1.16 32.37
N CYS A 319 -9.26 -0.23 31.46
CA CYS A 319 -8.95 1.18 31.61
C CYS A 319 -10.15 1.91 32.27
N PRO A 320 -10.06 2.32 33.54
CA PRO A 320 -11.19 2.90 34.28
C PRO A 320 -11.59 4.30 33.78
N SER A 321 -10.68 5.04 33.14
CA SER A 321 -10.97 6.37 32.60
C SER A 321 -11.78 6.33 31.31
N THR A 322 -11.65 5.26 30.52
CA THR A 322 -12.36 5.10 29.24
C THR A 322 -13.46 4.05 29.30
N GLY A 323 -13.44 3.15 30.29
CA GLY A 323 -14.32 2.00 30.38
C GLY A 323 -14.00 0.88 29.37
N HIS A 324 -12.92 1.02 28.60
CA HIS A 324 -12.50 0.03 27.61
C HIS A 324 -11.61 -1.07 28.23
N GLN A 325 -11.79 -2.30 27.77
CA GLN A 325 -10.88 -3.41 28.05
C GLN A 325 -9.95 -3.59 26.85
N TYR A 326 -8.66 -3.72 27.09
CA TYR A 326 -7.66 -4.00 26.06
C TYR A 326 -7.10 -5.40 26.27
N THR A 327 -6.87 -6.14 25.19
CA THR A 327 -6.25 -7.47 25.23
C THR A 327 -4.98 -7.48 24.40
N LEU A 328 -3.85 -7.78 25.05
CA LEU A 328 -2.52 -7.75 24.44
C LEU A 328 -1.88 -9.14 24.52
N ARG A 329 -1.47 -9.70 23.38
CA ARG A 329 -0.76 -10.99 23.34
C ARG A 329 0.62 -10.86 23.99
N VAL A 330 1.00 -11.85 24.79
CA VAL A 330 2.31 -11.96 25.44
C VAL A 330 2.88 -13.38 25.24
N PRO A 331 4.18 -13.61 25.52
CA PRO A 331 4.76 -14.94 25.39
C PRO A 331 3.98 -16.01 26.18
N PRO A 332 3.80 -17.23 25.65
CA PRO A 332 2.97 -18.24 26.30
C PRO A 332 3.45 -18.68 27.70
N GLN A 333 4.74 -18.45 28.01
CA GLN A 333 5.36 -18.81 29.28
C GLN A 333 5.31 -17.67 30.31
N THR A 334 4.64 -16.56 29.99
CA THR A 334 4.53 -15.40 30.88
C THR A 334 3.83 -15.80 32.19
N PRO A 335 4.46 -15.59 33.37
CA PRO A 335 3.94 -16.16 34.61
C PRO A 335 2.92 -15.27 35.35
N THR A 336 2.95 -13.95 35.15
CA THR A 336 2.12 -12.99 35.91
C THR A 336 1.77 -11.76 35.07
N CYS A 337 0.74 -11.02 35.48
CA CYS A 337 0.33 -9.74 34.88
C CYS A 337 1.48 -8.72 34.88
N ARG A 338 2.31 -8.68 35.93
CA ARG A 338 3.47 -7.79 36.00
C ARG A 338 4.53 -8.13 34.95
N HIS A 339 4.82 -9.42 34.74
CA HIS A 339 5.75 -9.84 33.68
C HIS A 339 5.20 -9.52 32.30
N ALA A 340 3.90 -9.75 32.09
CA ALA A 340 3.22 -9.40 30.85
C ALA A 340 3.32 -7.90 30.54
N ALA A 341 3.01 -7.04 31.52
CA ALA A 341 3.08 -5.59 31.36
C ALA A 341 4.51 -5.10 31.09
N ALA A 342 5.50 -5.65 31.82
CA ALA A 342 6.91 -5.32 31.60
C ALA A 342 7.39 -5.71 30.19
N TRP A 343 7.04 -6.91 29.74
CA TRP A 343 7.38 -7.39 28.40
C TRP A 343 6.77 -6.52 27.30
N ILE A 344 5.49 -6.16 27.44
CA ILE A 344 4.80 -5.23 26.52
C ILE A 344 5.52 -3.88 26.46
N ALA A 345 6.04 -3.40 27.59
CA ALA A 345 6.81 -2.17 27.69
C ALA A 345 8.28 -2.29 27.25
N GLY A 346 8.73 -3.48 26.80
CA GLY A 346 10.08 -3.72 26.31
C GLY A 346 11.11 -4.08 27.37
N PHE A 347 10.68 -4.53 28.55
CA PHE A 347 11.57 -4.95 29.65
C PHE A 347 11.54 -6.47 29.82
N ASP A 348 12.73 -7.09 29.88
CA ASP A 348 12.87 -8.53 30.18
C ASP A 348 12.67 -8.84 31.66
N ASN A 349 13.09 -7.91 32.53
CA ASN A 349 12.96 -8.03 33.98
C ASN A 349 11.81 -7.14 34.49
N PRO A 350 10.76 -7.72 35.11
CA PRO A 350 9.60 -6.96 35.58
C PRO A 350 9.86 -5.98 36.72
N ASN A 351 11.03 -6.07 37.36
CA ASN A 351 11.44 -5.12 38.39
C ASN A 351 11.95 -3.80 37.79
N ASP A 352 12.39 -3.81 36.52
CA ASP A 352 12.87 -2.62 35.83
C ASP A 352 11.70 -1.78 35.29
N TYR A 353 10.51 -2.39 35.18
CA TYR A 353 9.27 -1.72 34.83
C TYR A 353 8.63 -1.03 36.05
N ALA A 354 8.70 0.30 36.07
CA ALA A 354 8.13 1.16 37.11
C ALA A 354 7.24 2.26 36.47
N PRO A 355 5.98 1.95 36.10
CA PRO A 355 5.09 2.94 35.49
C PRO A 355 4.83 4.09 36.46
N LEU A 356 5.01 5.32 35.98
CA LEU A 356 4.65 6.53 36.71
C LEU A 356 3.12 6.58 36.82
N LYS A 357 2.60 7.00 37.98
CA LYS A 357 1.19 7.40 38.09
C LYS A 357 0.98 8.60 37.17
N GLU A 358 0.16 8.47 36.14
CA GLU A 358 -0.44 9.64 35.50
C GLU A 358 -1.36 10.30 36.54
N THR A 359 -1.04 11.56 36.88
CA THR A 359 -1.76 12.37 37.87
C THR A 359 -2.98 13.04 37.28
#